data_AF-A0A7Y0SR06-F1
#
_entry.id   AF-A0A7Y0SR06-F1
#
_cell.length_a   1.000
_cell.length_b   1.000
_cell.length_c   1.000
_cell.angle_alpha   90.00
_cell.angle_beta   90.00
_cell.angle_gamma   90.00
#
_symmetry.space_group_name_H-M   'P 1'
#
loop_
_entity.id
_entity.type
_entity.pdbx_description
1 polymer ?
#
loop_
_entity_poly.entity_id
_entity_poly.type
_entity_poly.pdbx_seq_one_letter_code
_entity_poly.pdbx_strand_id
1 'polypeptide(L)'
;DLHIAASSQEIELSLGIIGQHNVANAIAASIIALQMGATLEEVRAGLKHLNKVKGRVEVEALSEKIKLIDDSYNASVPAMKAAVDLLAAFPGQRWLILGN
;
A
#
# COMPACT_ATOMS: atom_id res chain seq x y z
N ASP A 1 -3.97 -13.89 2.83
CA ASP A 1 -4.09 -13.63 4.26
C ASP A 1 -2.73 -13.40 4.89
N LEU A 2 -2.66 -12.64 5.98
CA LEU A 2 -1.41 -12.28 6.68
C LEU A 2 -1.42 -12.82 8.10
N HIS A 3 -0.35 -13.51 8.50
CA HIS A 3 -0.16 -14.05 9.85
C HIS A 3 0.95 -13.25 10.54
N ILE A 4 0.65 -12.68 11.70
CA ILE A 4 1.62 -11.97 12.55
C ILE A 4 1.75 -12.73 13.86
N ALA A 5 2.97 -13.12 14.21
CA ALA A 5 3.27 -13.86 15.43
C ALA A 5 4.05 -12.99 16.43
N ALA A 6 3.48 -12.79 17.62
CA ALA A 6 4.19 -12.27 18.78
C ALA A 6 3.90 -13.18 19.97
N SER A 7 4.94 -13.70 20.61
CA SER A 7 4.80 -14.44 21.88
C SER A 7 3.70 -15.51 21.86
N SER A 8 3.75 -16.44 20.88
CA SER A 8 2.79 -17.55 20.68
C SER A 8 1.33 -17.18 20.36
N GLN A 9 1.06 -15.91 20.03
CA GLN A 9 -0.25 -15.48 19.52
C GLN A 9 -0.14 -15.17 18.02
N GLU A 10 -1.04 -15.77 17.23
CA GLU A 10 -1.21 -15.50 15.80
C GLU A 10 -2.55 -14.81 15.56
N ILE A 11 -2.56 -13.83 14.65
CA ILE A 11 -3.80 -13.22 14.19
C ILE A 11 -3.82 -13.17 12.66
N GLU A 12 -4.98 -13.46 12.10
CA GLU A 12 -5.27 -13.29 10.69
C GLU A 12 -5.84 -11.88 10.45
N LEU A 13 -5.32 -11.20 9.43
CA LEU A 13 -5.79 -9.87 9.05
C LEU A 13 -5.76 -9.63 7.54
N SER A 14 -6.79 -8.92 7.08
CA SER A 14 -6.89 -8.39 5.73
C SER A 14 -6.48 -6.92 5.73
N LEU A 15 -5.51 -6.56 4.90
CA LEU A 15 -5.08 -5.16 4.74
C LEU A 15 -6.11 -4.40 3.90
N GLY A 16 -6.47 -3.19 4.35
CA GLY A 16 -7.32 -2.26 3.58
C GLY A 16 -6.65 -1.67 2.33
N ILE A 17 -5.41 -2.09 2.03
CA ILE A 17 -4.56 -1.58 0.96
C ILE A 17 -4.03 -2.72 0.07
N ILE A 18 -3.96 -2.46 -1.24
CA ILE A 18 -3.57 -3.45 -2.25
C ILE A 18 -2.04 -3.45 -2.42
N GLY A 19 -1.43 -4.61 -2.69
CA GLY A 19 -0.02 -4.75 -3.10
C GLY A 19 0.87 -5.49 -2.09
N GLN A 20 1.71 -6.44 -2.58
CA GLN A 20 2.58 -7.25 -1.71
C GLN A 20 3.59 -6.44 -0.90
N HIS A 21 4.05 -5.29 -1.42
CA HIS A 21 4.99 -4.43 -0.68
C HIS A 21 4.38 -3.86 0.61
N ASN A 22 3.06 -3.68 0.64
CA ASN A 22 2.36 -3.20 1.83
C ASN A 22 2.25 -4.26 2.93
N VAL A 23 2.43 -5.54 2.59
CA VAL A 23 2.54 -6.62 3.58
C VAL A 23 3.78 -6.42 4.44
N ALA A 24 4.94 -6.19 3.83
CA ALA A 24 6.18 -5.97 4.57
C ALA A 24 6.08 -4.74 5.50
N ASN A 25 5.48 -3.66 5.00
CA ASN A 25 5.23 -2.46 5.81
C ASN A 25 4.27 -2.73 6.98
N ALA A 26 3.22 -3.51 6.75
CA ALA A 26 2.26 -3.88 7.79
C ALA A 26 2.90 -4.76 8.88
N ILE A 27 3.75 -5.73 8.50
CA ILE A 27 4.52 -6.54 9.46
C ILE A 27 5.45 -5.65 10.28
N ALA A 28 6.23 -4.78 9.62
CA ALA A 28 7.16 -3.89 10.30
C ALA A 28 6.44 -2.95 11.29
N ALA A 29 5.33 -2.33 10.85
CA ALA A 29 4.50 -1.48 11.70
C ALA A 29 3.92 -2.24 12.90
N SER A 30 3.48 -3.48 12.69
CA SER A 30 2.94 -4.33 13.75
C SER A 30 3.98 -4.65 14.82
N ILE A 31 5.20 -5.03 14.41
CA ILE A 31 6.31 -5.30 15.33
C ILE A 31 6.61 -4.06 16.17
N ILE A 32 6.71 -2.89 15.55
CA ILE A 32 6.98 -1.63 16.26
C ILE A 32 5.86 -1.31 17.25
N ALA A 33 4.59 -1.43 16.83
CA ALA A 33 3.45 -1.14 17.70
C ALA A 33 3.39 -2.07 18.91
N LEU A 34 3.63 -3.36 18.73
CA LEU A 34 3.68 -4.35 19.81
C LEU A 34 4.83 -4.04 20.79
N GLN A 35 6.01 -3.65 20.30
CA GLN A 35 7.13 -3.23 21.15
C GLN A 35 6.84 -1.95 21.94
N MET A 36 5.96 -1.09 21.41
CA MET A 36 5.49 0.13 22.09
C MET A 36 4.35 -0.14 23.07
N GLY A 37 3.92 -1.40 23.24
CA GLY A 37 2.90 -1.81 24.20
C GLY A 37 1.47 -1.87 23.64
N ALA A 38 1.28 -1.75 22.33
CA ALA A 38 -0.02 -2.00 21.72
C ALA A 38 -0.39 -3.49 21.83
N THR A 39 -1.68 -3.77 21.96
CA THR A 39 -2.25 -5.12 21.88
C THR A 39 -2.39 -5.57 20.43
N LEU A 40 -2.50 -6.90 20.22
CA LEU A 40 -2.72 -7.45 18.89
C LEU A 40 -4.05 -6.98 18.27
N GLU A 41 -5.10 -6.83 19.07
CA GLU A 41 -6.39 -6.29 18.66
C GLU A 41 -6.30 -4.84 18.18
N GLU A 42 -5.51 -4.00 18.85
CA GLU A 42 -5.28 -2.61 18.43
C GLU A 42 -4.50 -2.55 17.11
N VAL A 43 -3.48 -3.39 16.95
CA VAL A 43 -2.74 -3.52 15.67
C VAL A 43 -3.69 -3.95 14.56
N ARG A 44 -4.52 -4.97 14.80
CA ARG A 44 -5.53 -5.45 13.84
C ARG A 44 -6.48 -4.34 13.43
N ALA A 45 -7.01 -3.60 14.40
CA ALA A 45 -7.94 -2.50 14.14
C ALA A 45 -7.27 -1.39 13.33
N GLY A 46 -6.05 -0.99 13.69
CA GLY A 46 -5.28 0.03 12.98
C GLY A 46 -4.99 -0.35 11.53
N LEU A 47 -4.57 -1.59 11.28
CA LEU A 47 -4.28 -2.09 9.93
C LEU A 47 -5.55 -2.29 9.08
N LYS A 48 -6.68 -2.64 9.71
CA LYS A 48 -7.97 -2.79 9.03
C LYS A 48 -8.54 -1.43 8.59
N HIS A 49 -8.30 -0.38 9.37
CA HIS A 49 -8.79 0.98 9.11
C HIS A 49 -7.76 1.88 8.42
N LEU A 50 -6.79 1.29 7.71
CA LEU A 50 -5.87 2.07 6.88
C LEU A 50 -6.64 2.80 5.78
N ASN A 51 -6.77 4.10 5.96
CA ASN A 51 -7.30 4.98 4.93
C ASN A 51 -6.32 5.03 3.76
N LYS A 52 -6.86 5.12 2.54
CA LYS A 52 -6.06 5.43 1.36
C LYS A 52 -5.35 6.76 1.60
N VAL A 53 -4.04 6.80 1.38
CA VAL A 53 -3.28 8.04 1.40
C VAL A 53 -3.47 8.69 0.04
N LYS A 54 -3.94 9.94 0.03
CA LYS A 54 -4.07 10.73 -1.20
C LYS A 54 -2.73 10.74 -1.96
N GLY A 55 -2.78 10.50 -3.28
CA GLY A 55 -1.59 10.46 -4.13
C GLY A 55 -0.75 9.18 -4.00
N ARG A 56 -1.29 8.09 -3.44
CA ARG A 56 -0.68 6.75 -3.48
C ARG A 56 -1.54 5.80 -4.31
N VAL A 57 -1.23 5.71 -5.60
CA VAL A 57 -1.90 4.85 -6.59
C VAL A 57 -3.42 5.05 -6.61
N GLU A 58 -3.85 6.29 -6.78
CA GLU A 58 -5.27 6.63 -6.95
C GLU A 58 -5.63 6.65 -8.43
N VAL A 59 -6.61 5.83 -8.84
CA VAL A 59 -7.02 5.74 -10.25
C VAL A 59 -8.29 6.56 -10.47
N GLU A 60 -8.18 7.57 -11.32
CA GLU A 60 -9.28 8.46 -11.69
C GLU A 60 -9.53 8.41 -13.20
N ALA A 61 -10.80 8.45 -13.62
CA ALA A 61 -11.15 8.64 -15.02
C ALA A 61 -11.24 10.14 -15.31
N LEU A 62 -10.28 10.67 -16.08
CA LEU A 62 -10.34 12.07 -16.55
C LEU A 62 -11.34 12.23 -17.70
N SER A 63 -11.57 11.15 -18.45
CA SER A 63 -12.61 11.04 -19.48
C SER A 63 -12.87 9.56 -19.80
N GLU A 64 -13.83 9.27 -20.68
CA GLU A 64 -14.10 7.92 -21.21
C GLU A 64 -12.86 7.22 -21.81
N LYS A 65 -11.85 7.98 -22.25
CA LYS A 65 -10.66 7.46 -22.93
C LYS A 65 -9.37 7.61 -22.13
N ILE A 66 -9.37 8.39 -21.05
CA ILE A 66 -8.16 8.75 -20.31
C ILE A 66 -8.34 8.39 -18.84
N LYS A 67 -7.44 7.54 -18.35
CA LYS A 67 -7.29 7.22 -16.94
C LYS A 67 -6.01 7.87 -16.42
N LEU A 68 -6.12 8.53 -15.27
CA LEU A 68 -5.01 9.04 -14.49
C LEU A 68 -4.73 8.07 -13.35
N ILE A 69 -3.46 7.77 -13.12
CA ILE A 69 -2.99 7.09 -11.91
C ILE A 69 -2.17 8.13 -11.15
N ASP A 70 -2.72 8.68 -10.07
CA ASP A 70 -2.02 9.61 -9.19
C ASP A 70 -1.21 8.82 -8.16
N ASP A 71 0.11 8.78 -8.38
CA ASP A 71 1.12 8.24 -7.45
C ASP A 71 2.16 9.32 -7.07
N SER A 72 1.69 10.57 -6.94
CA SER A 72 2.55 11.75 -6.72
C SER A 72 3.16 11.87 -5.31
N TYR A 73 2.78 11.01 -4.35
CA TYR A 73 3.21 11.14 -2.95
C TYR A 73 4.70 10.82 -2.71
N ASN A 74 5.27 9.81 -3.37
CA ASN A 74 6.66 9.38 -3.14
C ASN A 74 7.31 8.86 -4.42
N ALA A 75 8.44 9.44 -4.81
CA ALA A 75 9.20 9.09 -6.01
C ALA A 75 10.52 8.36 -5.72
N SER A 76 10.65 7.67 -4.57
CA SER A 76 11.82 6.82 -4.29
C SER A 76 12.05 5.78 -5.41
N VAL A 77 13.29 5.36 -5.63
CA VAL A 77 13.64 4.39 -6.68
C VAL A 77 12.77 3.11 -6.65
N PRO A 78 12.49 2.49 -5.48
CA PRO A 78 11.57 1.34 -5.43
C PRO A 78 10.13 1.69 -5.83
N ALA A 79 9.63 2.86 -5.40
CA ALA A 79 8.28 3.32 -5.76
C ALA A 79 8.15 3.54 -7.27
N MET A 80 9.15 4.19 -7.90
CA MET A 80 9.16 4.42 -9.33
C MET A 80 9.20 3.13 -10.16
N LYS A 81 9.95 2.11 -9.70
CA LYS A 81 9.92 0.78 -10.34
C LYS A 81 8.52 0.16 -10.27
N ALA A 82 7.91 0.18 -9.09
CA ALA A 82 6.55 -0.34 -8.90
C ALA A 82 5.52 0.43 -9.74
N ALA A 83 5.66 1.75 -9.90
CA ALA A 83 4.79 2.57 -10.74
C ALA A 83 4.93 2.20 -12.23
N VAL A 84 6.14 1.93 -12.70
CA VAL A 84 6.38 1.45 -14.08
C VAL A 84 5.75 0.08 -14.30
N ASP A 85 5.95 -0.87 -13.39
CA ASP A 85 5.39 -2.21 -13.47
C ASP A 85 3.85 -2.17 -13.47
N LEU A 86 3.27 -1.32 -12.62
CA LEU A 86 1.82 -1.07 -12.58
C LEU A 86 1.31 -0.50 -13.91
N LEU A 87 1.94 0.56 -14.42
CA LEU A 87 1.52 1.20 -15.67
C LEU A 87 1.62 0.24 -16.85
N ALA A 88 2.64 -0.63 -16.87
CA ALA A 88 2.84 -1.63 -17.92
C ALA A 88 1.72 -2.69 -17.97
N ALA A 89 1.03 -2.95 -16.85
CA ALA A 89 -0.10 -3.87 -16.79
C ALA A 89 -1.38 -3.34 -17.48
N PHE A 90 -1.46 -2.03 -17.75
CA PHE A 90 -2.61 -1.44 -18.44
C PHE A 90 -2.44 -1.51 -19.98
N PRO A 91 -3.53 -1.79 -20.73
CA PRO A 91 -3.53 -1.75 -22.18
C PRO A 91 -3.61 -0.32 -22.72
N GLY A 92 -3.21 -0.14 -23.98
CA GLY A 92 -3.32 1.14 -24.69
C GLY A 92 -2.05 2.01 -24.64
N GLN A 93 -2.20 3.28 -25.03
CA GLN A 93 -1.10 4.25 -24.96
C GLN A 93 -0.88 4.68 -23.51
N ARG A 94 0.37 4.68 -23.08
CA ARG A 94 0.77 4.93 -21.69
C ARG A 94 1.74 6.09 -21.64
N TRP A 95 1.52 7.00 -20.69
CA TRP A 95 2.42 8.11 -20.40
C TRP A 95 2.83 8.04 -18.94
N LEU A 96 4.14 8.16 -18.70
CA LEU A 96 4.70 8.30 -17.36
C LEU A 96 5.14 9.75 -17.20
N ILE A 97 4.58 10.44 -16.22
CA ILE A 97 4.85 11.85 -15.92
C ILE A 97 5.61 11.89 -14.60
N LEU A 98 6.84 12.44 -14.60
CA LEU A 98 7.74 12.46 -13.45
C LEU A 98 8.10 13.90 -13.08
N GLY A 99 8.21 14.16 -11.77
CA GLY A 99 8.79 15.38 -11.20
C GLY A 99 10.24 15.15 -10.74
N ASN A 100 10.98 16.24 -10.50
CA ASN A 100 12.33 16.22 -9.94
C ASN A 100 12.33 16.20 -8.41
#